data_AF-A0A1M2VJ50-F1
#
_entry.id   AF-A0A1M2VJ50-F1
#
_cell.length_a   1.000
_cell.length_b   1.000
_cell.length_c   1.000
_cell.angle_alpha   90.00
_cell.angle_beta   90.00
_cell.angle_gamma   90.00
#
_symmetry.space_group_name_H-M   'P 1'
#
loop_
_entity.id
_entity.type
_entity.pdbx_description
1 polymer ?
#
loop_
_entity_poly.entity_id
_entity_poly.type
_entity_poly.pdbx_seq_one_letter_code
_entity_poly.pdbx_strand_id
1 'polypeptide(L)'
;MALKRINKELIDLGRDPPSSCSAGPTGDNMFQWQATIMGPGDSPYAGGVFFLSITFPTDYPFKPPKVSFTTKIYHPNINANGSICLDILRDQWSPALTISKVLLSICSMLTDPNPDDPLVPDIAHLYKTDRARYEATAREWTRKIHTSSLIPLATMSLEASPLHINFDRRPFIAPSPDAPRVLVIGGGIVGLCIAWTLLDSGFKVTVLAKQFASRDGLRLTSQIAGALWEYPPAVCGHTSDATALECSKRWAMISYHVYKHMATNPVLREQFSVQMRETVFFFDKRVRDDRDQLRKMRELERSGVAGFRHDTSAIHEFGLNKDTWVDAYEVLSPLIDTDKALSRITKLVEDKGGEFVSEYLTGDLLPQEQGLLAKHNADAIVNASGLGSFALANDDKVYPLRGAVLRLLNDGQKFEKINKALVVSTTANGHVKSEFIFIVPRNENILYVGGFSEPDETDRIGEDHEHVKKMASDAKDFLPDLDTDHRDPAYPLAQGLRPARIGDVRVERELRPPASGTGYSRIVHCYGHAGAGWSLAFGSALEVKTLVEDALDQLKPTSMKDAAASAVSNSQLAHLQAGGALEKPAMDDEAVNVVQQ
;
A
#
# COMPACT_ATOMS: atom_id res chain seq x y z
N MET A 1 20.30 25.19 -28.92
CA MET A 1 19.01 24.93 -29.61
C MET A 1 18.29 23.71 -29.03
N ALA A 2 18.99 22.60 -28.77
CA ALA A 2 18.43 21.40 -28.11
C ALA A 2 17.65 21.71 -26.82
N LEU A 3 18.23 22.41 -25.85
CA LEU A 3 17.55 22.72 -24.58
C LEU A 3 16.24 23.51 -24.76
N LYS A 4 16.18 24.45 -25.72
CA LYS A 4 14.95 25.19 -26.02
C LYS A 4 13.86 24.26 -26.58
N ARG A 5 14.25 23.30 -27.43
CA ARG A 5 13.34 22.28 -27.96
C ARG A 5 12.85 21.32 -26.88
N ILE A 6 13.75 20.83 -26.03
CA ILE A 6 13.44 19.95 -24.90
C ILE A 6 12.46 20.63 -23.92
N ASN A 7 12.73 21.88 -23.55
CA ASN A 7 11.82 22.65 -22.67
C ASN A 7 10.44 22.85 -23.30
N LYS A 8 10.38 23.11 -24.61
CA LYS A 8 9.10 23.21 -25.31
C LYS A 8 8.32 21.90 -25.27
N GLU A 9 8.98 20.77 -25.53
CA GLU A 9 8.34 19.45 -25.46
C GLU A 9 7.89 19.08 -24.05
N LEU A 10 8.62 19.50 -23.01
CA LEU A 10 8.19 19.32 -21.63
C LEU A 10 6.91 20.09 -21.32
N ILE A 11 6.81 21.34 -21.78
CA ILE A 11 5.60 22.16 -21.64
C ILE A 11 4.45 21.54 -22.43
N ASP A 12 4.70 21.11 -23.68
CA ASP A 12 3.69 20.51 -24.54
C ASP A 12 3.16 19.19 -23.94
N LEU A 13 4.04 18.34 -23.39
CA LEU A 13 3.67 17.11 -22.66
C LEU A 13 2.85 17.39 -21.39
N GLY A 14 3.17 18.47 -20.67
CA GLY A 14 2.39 18.89 -19.50
C GLY A 14 1.01 19.44 -19.86
N ARG A 15 0.85 20.00 -21.06
CA ARG A 15 -0.43 20.54 -21.55
C ARG A 15 -1.31 19.48 -22.21
N ASP A 16 -0.71 18.55 -22.95
CA ASP A 16 -1.40 17.53 -23.74
C ASP A 16 -0.63 16.19 -23.66
N PRO A 17 -0.76 15.48 -22.53
CA PRO A 17 -0.04 14.23 -22.32
C PRO A 17 -0.61 13.11 -23.21
N PRO A 18 0.25 12.27 -23.84
CA PRO A 18 -0.21 11.10 -24.58
C PRO A 18 -0.97 10.14 -23.67
N SER A 19 -2.06 9.56 -24.18
CA SER A 19 -2.85 8.56 -23.46
C SER A 19 -1.96 7.42 -22.98
N SER A 20 -2.05 7.08 -21.69
CA SER A 20 -1.30 5.97 -21.09
C SER A 20 0.22 6.14 -21.04
N CYS A 21 0.78 7.33 -21.29
CA CYS A 21 2.20 7.60 -21.07
C CYS A 21 2.48 8.89 -20.29
N SER A 22 3.62 8.94 -19.62
CA SER A 22 4.20 10.16 -19.04
C SER A 22 5.69 10.24 -19.34
N ALA A 23 6.26 11.44 -19.32
CA ALA A 23 7.70 11.63 -19.38
C ALA A 23 8.13 12.97 -18.76
N GLY A 24 9.32 12.99 -18.17
CA GLY A 24 9.91 14.21 -17.59
C GLY A 24 11.39 14.04 -17.22
N PRO A 25 12.08 15.15 -16.90
CA PRO A 25 13.51 15.14 -16.56
C PRO A 25 13.79 14.38 -15.26
N THR A 26 14.94 13.71 -15.22
CA THR A 26 15.46 13.02 -14.02
C THR A 26 16.40 13.96 -13.26
N GLY A 27 15.94 14.52 -12.14
CA GLY A 27 16.71 15.49 -11.35
C GLY A 27 16.91 16.81 -12.09
N ASP A 28 18.08 17.43 -11.94
CA ASP A 28 18.39 18.73 -12.54
C ASP A 28 18.86 18.66 -14.01
N ASN A 29 19.08 17.44 -14.54
CA ASN A 29 19.61 17.26 -15.90
C ASN A 29 18.49 17.15 -16.95
N MET A 30 18.21 18.27 -17.63
CA MET A 30 17.21 18.33 -18.69
C MET A 30 17.47 17.43 -19.91
N PHE A 31 18.68 16.89 -20.10
CA PHE A 31 19.03 15.97 -21.20
C PHE A 31 18.81 14.50 -20.87
N GLN A 32 18.36 14.18 -19.65
CA GLN A 32 18.00 12.83 -19.23
C GLN A 32 16.59 12.84 -18.70
N TRP A 33 15.70 12.09 -19.35
CA TRP A 33 14.32 11.94 -18.94
C TRP A 33 14.02 10.50 -18.57
N GLN A 34 13.03 10.35 -17.71
CA GLN A 34 12.34 9.09 -17.46
C GLN A 34 10.95 9.18 -18.10
N ALA A 35 10.53 8.09 -18.72
CA ALA A 35 9.18 7.93 -19.22
C ALA A 35 8.51 6.71 -18.60
N THR A 36 7.18 6.73 -18.58
CA THR A 36 6.33 5.64 -18.13
C THR A 36 5.32 5.32 -19.21
N ILE A 37 5.14 4.04 -19.48
CA ILE A 37 4.10 3.51 -20.36
C ILE A 37 3.23 2.56 -19.54
N MET A 38 1.93 2.83 -19.48
CA MET A 38 0.93 1.88 -19.02
C MET A 38 0.70 0.87 -20.14
N GLY A 39 0.79 -0.41 -19.83
CA GLY A 39 0.61 -1.47 -20.81
C GLY A 39 -0.77 -1.39 -21.48
N PRO A 40 -0.85 -1.47 -22.82
CA PRO A 40 -2.13 -1.38 -23.54
C PRO A 40 -3.13 -2.45 -23.09
N GLY A 41 -4.39 -2.07 -22.87
CA GLY A 41 -5.42 -2.95 -22.30
C GLY A 41 -5.81 -4.14 -23.19
N ASP A 42 -5.59 -4.05 -24.49
CA ASP A 42 -5.82 -5.08 -25.50
C ASP A 42 -4.57 -5.94 -25.81
N SER A 43 -3.51 -5.77 -25.03
CA SER A 43 -2.23 -6.46 -25.20
C SER A 43 -1.94 -7.41 -24.03
N PRO A 44 -1.00 -8.38 -24.17
CA PRO A 44 -0.55 -9.18 -23.03
C PRO A 44 0.21 -8.37 -21.97
N TYR A 45 0.42 -7.08 -22.22
CA TYR A 45 1.06 -6.14 -21.30
C TYR A 45 0.05 -5.36 -20.44
N ALA A 46 -1.26 -5.59 -20.61
CA ALA A 46 -2.31 -4.96 -19.82
C ALA A 46 -2.05 -5.05 -18.32
N GLY A 47 -2.26 -3.95 -17.60
CA GLY A 47 -1.96 -3.83 -16.16
C GLY A 47 -0.48 -3.64 -15.83
N GLY A 48 0.44 -3.86 -16.78
CA GLY A 48 1.87 -3.57 -16.62
C GLY A 48 2.19 -2.08 -16.57
N VAL A 49 3.26 -1.72 -15.85
CA VAL A 49 3.83 -0.37 -15.86
C VAL A 49 5.30 -0.46 -16.26
N PHE A 50 5.66 0.20 -17.36
CA PHE A 50 6.99 0.10 -17.94
C PHE A 50 7.72 1.43 -17.88
N PHE A 51 8.92 1.43 -17.31
CA PHE A 51 9.80 2.59 -17.23
C PHE A 51 10.81 2.57 -18.34
N LEU A 52 11.02 3.73 -18.95
CA LEU A 52 11.98 3.94 -20.01
C LEU A 52 12.92 5.07 -19.62
N SER A 53 14.18 4.95 -19.99
CA SER A 53 15.14 6.04 -19.95
C SER A 53 15.23 6.67 -21.33
N ILE A 54 15.26 8.01 -21.36
CA ILE A 54 15.40 8.81 -22.57
C ILE A 54 16.63 9.70 -22.39
N THR A 55 17.60 9.58 -23.29
CA THR A 55 18.80 10.44 -23.30
C THR A 55 18.82 11.25 -24.58
N PHE A 56 18.77 12.57 -24.44
CA PHE A 56 18.83 13.49 -25.58
C PHE A 56 20.29 13.73 -25.99
N PRO A 57 20.62 13.66 -27.29
CA PRO A 57 21.93 14.09 -27.75
C PRO A 57 22.03 15.61 -27.75
N THR A 58 23.25 16.14 -27.76
CA THR A 58 23.53 17.59 -27.74
C THR A 58 23.02 18.31 -28.99
N ASP A 59 22.84 17.59 -30.09
CA ASP A 59 22.31 18.06 -31.38
C ASP A 59 20.82 17.74 -31.60
N TYR A 60 20.09 17.34 -30.56
CA TYR A 60 18.63 17.17 -30.62
C TYR A 60 17.93 18.45 -31.13
N PRO A 61 16.92 18.38 -32.03
CA PRO A 61 16.25 17.18 -32.58
C PRO A 61 16.81 16.67 -33.92
N PHE A 62 18.02 17.08 -34.33
CA PHE A 62 18.60 16.62 -35.61
C PHE A 62 19.09 15.17 -35.54
N LYS A 63 19.40 14.67 -34.35
CA LYS A 63 19.57 13.24 -34.07
C LYS A 63 18.48 12.73 -33.12
N PRO A 64 18.10 11.43 -33.24
CA PRO A 64 17.12 10.83 -32.34
C PRO A 64 17.61 10.78 -30.89
N PRO A 65 16.69 10.80 -29.91
CA PRO A 65 17.01 10.48 -28.54
C PRO A 65 17.27 8.97 -28.42
N LYS A 66 18.14 8.59 -27.48
CA LYS A 66 18.30 7.18 -27.12
C LYS A 66 17.22 6.81 -26.12
N VAL A 67 16.37 5.84 -26.48
CA VAL A 67 15.29 5.34 -25.63
C VAL A 67 15.55 3.86 -25.31
N SER A 68 15.42 3.49 -24.04
CA SER A 68 15.54 2.10 -23.60
C SER A 68 14.61 1.79 -22.44
N PHE A 69 14.03 0.60 -22.44
CA PHE A 69 13.31 0.06 -21.29
C PHE A 69 14.26 -0.17 -20.12
N THR A 70 13.92 0.39 -18.97
CA THR A 70 14.55 0.08 -17.69
C THR A 70 13.80 -1.05 -16.98
N THR A 71 12.48 -1.12 -17.17
CA THR A 71 11.66 -2.26 -16.78
C THR A 71 11.90 -3.44 -17.72
N LYS A 72 12.12 -4.64 -17.18
CA LYS A 72 12.22 -5.85 -18.00
C LYS A 72 10.88 -6.12 -18.69
N ILE A 73 10.89 -6.67 -19.90
CA ILE A 73 9.68 -6.97 -20.65
C ILE A 73 9.94 -8.15 -21.60
N TYR A 74 8.95 -9.03 -21.73
CA TYR A 74 9.01 -10.15 -22.66
C TYR A 74 8.38 -9.75 -23.99
N HIS A 75 9.17 -9.29 -24.96
CA HIS A 75 8.68 -8.72 -26.22
C HIS A 75 9.63 -9.01 -27.40
N PRO A 76 9.14 -9.31 -28.63
CA PRO A 76 9.99 -9.62 -29.79
C PRO A 76 10.97 -8.51 -30.19
N ASN A 77 10.53 -7.24 -30.13
CA ASN A 77 11.33 -6.07 -30.54
C ASN A 77 12.09 -5.39 -29.39
N ILE A 78 12.12 -5.98 -28.18
CA ILE A 78 12.83 -5.41 -27.02
C ILE A 78 13.74 -6.49 -26.42
N ASN A 79 15.04 -6.21 -26.35
CA ASN A 79 16.01 -7.18 -25.82
C ASN A 79 16.17 -7.10 -24.30
N ALA A 80 16.97 -8.02 -23.73
CA ALA A 80 17.22 -8.08 -22.29
C ALA A 80 17.86 -6.81 -21.69
N ASN A 81 18.53 -5.99 -22.52
CA ASN A 81 19.13 -4.72 -22.11
C ASN A 81 18.15 -3.54 -22.28
N GLY A 82 16.89 -3.82 -22.64
CA GLY A 82 15.84 -2.83 -22.86
C GLY A 82 16.01 -2.01 -24.15
N SER A 83 16.90 -2.42 -25.05
CA SER A 83 17.02 -1.75 -26.35
C SER A 83 15.78 -2.03 -27.19
N ILE A 84 15.33 -1.03 -27.95
CA ILE A 84 14.12 -1.08 -28.76
C ILE A 84 14.53 -1.13 -30.24
N CYS A 85 13.88 -2.00 -31.03
CA CYS A 85 13.93 -1.92 -32.49
C CYS A 85 12.69 -1.20 -32.99
N LEU A 86 12.86 0.08 -33.28
CA LEU A 86 11.83 0.94 -33.83
C LEU A 86 12.52 1.88 -34.83
N ASP A 87 12.05 1.87 -36.07
CA ASP A 87 12.62 2.59 -37.22
C ASP A 87 12.68 4.11 -37.00
N ILE A 88 11.67 4.68 -36.33
CA ILE A 88 11.65 6.11 -36.00
C ILE A 88 12.78 6.51 -35.04
N LEU A 89 13.37 5.58 -34.29
CA LEU A 89 14.54 5.85 -33.44
C LEU A 89 15.88 5.66 -34.18
N ARG A 90 15.83 5.39 -35.49
CA ARG A 90 16.99 5.10 -36.34
C ARG A 90 16.93 5.91 -37.64
N ASP A 91 16.61 5.26 -38.75
CA ASP A 91 16.67 5.79 -40.11
C ASP A 91 15.42 6.59 -40.49
N GLN A 92 14.28 6.35 -39.84
CA GLN A 92 13.04 7.12 -40.04
C GLN A 92 12.90 8.29 -39.05
N TRP A 93 13.96 8.63 -38.31
CA TRP A 93 13.93 9.80 -37.42
C TRP A 93 13.81 11.09 -38.24
N SER A 94 12.85 11.93 -37.84
CA SER A 94 12.68 13.28 -38.37
C SER A 94 12.65 14.30 -37.24
N PRO A 95 13.26 15.49 -37.39
CA PRO A 95 13.16 16.58 -36.41
C PRO A 95 11.71 17.01 -36.09
N ALA A 96 10.72 16.60 -36.91
CA ALA A 96 9.29 16.82 -36.67
C ALA A 96 8.66 15.81 -35.69
N LEU A 97 9.35 14.73 -35.33
CA LEU A 97 8.93 13.79 -34.31
C LEU A 97 9.19 14.38 -32.91
N THR A 98 8.27 14.09 -31.99
CA THR A 98 8.30 14.55 -30.59
C THR A 98 8.35 13.35 -29.67
N ILE A 99 8.75 13.54 -28.41
CA ILE A 99 8.74 12.48 -27.39
C ILE A 99 7.34 11.89 -27.23
N SER A 100 6.29 12.71 -27.28
CA SER A 100 4.90 12.22 -27.26
C SER A 100 4.64 11.21 -28.39
N LYS A 101 5.02 11.55 -29.63
CA LYS A 101 4.88 10.63 -30.79
C LYS A 101 5.72 9.37 -30.63
N VAL A 102 6.95 9.49 -30.11
CA VAL A 102 7.83 8.34 -29.85
C VAL A 102 7.18 7.37 -28.86
N LEU A 103 6.63 7.88 -27.75
CA LEU A 103 5.98 7.04 -26.73
C LEU A 103 4.72 6.35 -27.27
N LEU A 104 3.92 7.06 -28.08
CA LEU A 104 2.76 6.47 -28.76
C LEU A 104 3.16 5.36 -29.74
N SER A 105 4.24 5.56 -30.51
CA SER A 105 4.76 4.51 -31.40
C SER A 105 5.27 3.29 -30.62
N ILE A 106 5.88 3.49 -29.45
CA ILE A 106 6.27 2.37 -28.58
C ILE A 106 5.03 1.64 -28.04
N CYS A 107 3.97 2.35 -27.64
CA CYS A 107 2.71 1.72 -27.22
C CYS A 107 2.08 0.89 -28.34
N SER A 108 2.03 1.45 -29.56
CA SER A 108 1.53 0.72 -30.72
C SER A 108 2.35 -0.53 -31.00
N MET A 109 3.68 -0.48 -30.84
CA MET A 109 4.54 -1.66 -30.98
C MET A 109 4.27 -2.72 -29.90
N LEU A 110 3.90 -2.32 -28.68
CA LEU A 110 3.51 -3.28 -27.63
C LEU A 110 2.20 -4.00 -27.95
N THR A 111 1.25 -3.35 -28.61
CA THR A 111 0.01 -3.98 -29.09
C THR A 111 0.28 -4.85 -30.31
N ASP A 112 1.04 -4.33 -31.28
CA ASP A 112 1.35 -4.99 -32.55
C ASP A 112 2.87 -5.14 -32.75
N PRO A 113 3.49 -6.18 -32.18
CA PRO A 113 4.91 -6.47 -32.41
C PRO A 113 5.21 -6.69 -33.89
N ASN A 114 6.40 -6.26 -34.35
CA ASN A 114 6.89 -6.52 -35.70
C ASN A 114 7.81 -7.76 -35.69
N PRO A 115 7.32 -8.94 -36.10
CA PRO A 115 8.10 -10.17 -35.96
C PRO A 115 9.04 -10.41 -37.16
N ASP A 116 9.08 -9.49 -38.14
CA ASP A 116 10.00 -9.53 -39.28
C ASP A 116 11.30 -8.74 -39.02
N ASP A 117 11.31 -7.85 -38.02
CA ASP A 117 12.50 -7.16 -37.51
C ASP A 117 12.65 -7.31 -35.98
N PRO A 118 12.81 -8.55 -35.45
CA PRO A 118 12.90 -8.78 -34.01
C PRO A 118 14.31 -8.58 -33.46
N LEU A 119 14.41 -8.09 -32.22
CA LEU A 119 15.67 -8.15 -31.45
C LEU A 119 15.85 -9.50 -30.75
N VAL A 120 14.75 -10.23 -30.54
CA VAL A 120 14.75 -11.53 -29.88
C VAL A 120 14.06 -12.55 -30.80
N PRO A 121 14.84 -13.22 -31.68
CA PRO A 121 14.29 -14.13 -32.69
C PRO A 121 13.42 -15.26 -32.10
N ASP A 122 13.79 -15.79 -30.94
CA ASP A 122 13.04 -16.87 -30.29
C ASP A 122 11.63 -16.43 -29.87
N ILE A 123 11.48 -15.21 -29.34
CA ILE A 123 10.17 -14.66 -28.96
C ILE A 123 9.35 -14.38 -30.22
N ALA A 124 9.97 -13.86 -31.28
CA ALA A 124 9.30 -13.62 -32.55
C ALA A 124 8.84 -14.93 -33.23
N HIS A 125 9.66 -15.99 -33.17
CA HIS A 125 9.27 -17.31 -33.64
C HIS A 125 8.07 -17.83 -32.85
N LEU A 126 8.09 -17.73 -31.51
CA LEU A 126 6.97 -18.12 -30.66
C LEU A 126 5.71 -17.32 -30.99
N TYR A 127 5.83 -16.00 -31.16
CA TYR A 127 4.74 -15.10 -31.57
C TYR A 127 4.08 -15.49 -32.90
N LYS A 128 4.88 -15.96 -33.87
CA LYS A 128 4.41 -16.43 -35.19
C LYS A 128 3.81 -17.85 -35.15
N THR A 129 4.34 -18.73 -34.31
CA THR A 129 4.00 -20.17 -34.32
C THR A 129 2.99 -20.61 -33.27
N ASP A 130 2.94 -19.93 -32.12
CA ASP A 130 2.03 -20.22 -31.01
C ASP A 130 1.69 -18.92 -30.25
N ARG A 131 0.72 -18.19 -30.80
CA ARG A 131 0.29 -16.90 -30.26
C ARG A 131 -0.21 -17.00 -28.83
N ALA A 132 -0.98 -18.05 -28.52
CA ALA A 132 -1.56 -18.24 -27.19
C ALA A 132 -0.48 -18.43 -26.12
N ARG A 133 0.56 -19.24 -26.40
CA ARG A 133 1.67 -19.43 -25.47
C ARG A 133 2.55 -18.19 -25.33
N TYR A 134 2.79 -17.45 -26.42
CA TYR A 134 3.45 -16.15 -26.34
C TYR A 134 2.70 -15.20 -25.40
N GLU A 135 1.39 -15.03 -25.62
CA GLU A 135 0.60 -14.12 -24.81
C GLU A 135 0.53 -14.56 -23.35
N ALA A 136 0.38 -15.85 -23.07
CA ALA A 136 0.42 -16.37 -21.71
C ALA A 136 1.78 -16.08 -21.03
N THR A 137 2.88 -16.25 -21.75
CA THR A 137 4.24 -15.96 -21.23
C THR A 137 4.46 -14.46 -21.03
N ALA A 138 3.99 -13.64 -21.96
CA ALA A 138 4.09 -12.18 -21.87
C ALA A 138 3.22 -11.62 -20.74
N ARG A 139 2.00 -12.15 -20.52
CA ARG A 139 1.16 -11.82 -19.36
C ARG A 139 1.82 -12.24 -18.06
N GLU A 140 2.36 -13.46 -18.01
CA GLU A 140 3.11 -13.97 -16.85
C GLU A 140 4.31 -13.07 -16.51
N TRP A 141 5.10 -12.69 -17.51
CA TRP A 141 6.22 -11.76 -17.33
C TRP A 141 5.75 -10.39 -16.87
N THR A 142 4.72 -9.84 -17.51
CA THR A 142 4.13 -8.55 -17.14
C THR A 142 3.62 -8.57 -15.71
N ARG A 143 2.94 -9.65 -15.30
CA ARG A 143 2.46 -9.84 -13.93
C ARG A 143 3.63 -9.89 -12.95
N LYS A 144 4.65 -10.72 -13.22
CA LYS A 144 5.88 -10.83 -12.41
C LYS A 144 6.60 -9.50 -12.26
N ILE A 145 6.72 -8.76 -13.35
CA ILE A 145 7.37 -7.45 -13.39
C ILE A 145 6.50 -6.39 -12.70
N HIS A 146 5.18 -6.44 -12.81
CA HIS A 146 4.28 -5.59 -12.03
C HIS A 146 4.40 -5.88 -10.52
N THR A 147 4.61 -7.15 -10.15
CA THR A 147 4.93 -7.56 -8.77
C THR A 147 6.37 -7.24 -8.36
N SER A 148 7.29 -6.94 -9.30
CA SER A 148 8.74 -6.84 -9.05
C SER A 148 9.39 -5.49 -9.33
N SER A 149 8.83 -4.65 -10.21
CA SER A 149 9.50 -3.47 -10.79
C SER A 149 8.79 -2.15 -10.44
N LEU A 150 9.27 -1.53 -9.37
CA LEU A 150 9.42 -0.07 -9.15
C LEU A 150 8.45 0.87 -9.89
N ILE A 151 7.28 1.17 -9.32
CA ILE A 151 6.54 2.40 -9.66
C ILE A 151 7.38 3.60 -9.16
N PRO A 152 7.88 4.54 -9.99
CA PRO A 152 8.42 5.80 -9.53
C PRO A 152 7.26 6.60 -8.96
N LEU A 153 7.36 6.74 -7.65
CA LEU A 153 6.39 7.29 -6.72
C LEU A 153 6.00 8.76 -7.00
N ALA A 154 6.67 9.41 -7.95
CA ALA A 154 6.55 10.85 -8.19
C ALA A 154 5.44 11.25 -9.19
N THR A 155 4.81 10.32 -9.94
CA THR A 155 3.97 10.69 -11.10
C THR A 155 2.56 10.05 -11.16
N MET A 156 2.03 9.52 -10.05
CA MET A 156 0.68 8.95 -10.06
C MET A 156 -0.42 10.02 -10.30
N SER A 157 -1.06 9.98 -11.47
CA SER A 157 -2.38 10.59 -11.74
C SER A 157 -3.47 9.52 -11.63
N LEU A 158 -4.56 9.80 -10.90
CA LEU A 158 -5.60 8.79 -10.62
C LEU A 158 -6.53 8.51 -11.81
N GLU A 159 -6.61 9.40 -12.80
CA GLU A 159 -7.42 9.18 -14.00
C GLU A 159 -6.81 8.12 -14.94
N ALA A 160 -5.53 7.78 -14.75
CA ALA A 160 -4.80 6.75 -15.51
C ALA A 160 -4.38 5.55 -14.62
N SER A 161 -4.99 5.39 -13.44
CA SER A 161 -4.48 4.47 -12.42
C SER A 161 -4.78 2.99 -12.69
N PRO A 162 -3.80 2.08 -12.55
CA PRO A 162 -4.01 0.63 -12.62
C PRO A 162 -4.85 0.09 -11.46
N LEU A 163 -5.24 0.92 -10.48
CA LEU A 163 -6.14 0.47 -9.41
C LEU A 163 -7.56 0.19 -9.91
N HIS A 164 -7.98 0.75 -11.05
CA HIS A 164 -9.38 0.73 -11.50
C HIS A 164 -10.40 1.22 -10.45
N ILE A 165 -9.96 1.82 -9.33
CA ILE A 165 -10.87 2.32 -8.30
C ILE A 165 -11.47 3.65 -8.72
N ASN A 166 -12.78 3.79 -8.55
CA ASN A 166 -13.47 5.06 -8.66
C ASN A 166 -14.25 5.37 -7.38
N PHE A 167 -14.54 6.65 -7.17
CA PHE A 167 -15.27 7.14 -6.00
C PHE A 167 -16.77 7.29 -6.25
N ASP A 168 -17.23 6.91 -7.45
CA ASP A 168 -18.64 6.94 -7.80
C ASP A 168 -19.38 5.79 -7.12
N ARG A 169 -20.69 6.00 -6.92
CA ARG A 169 -21.58 4.97 -6.38
C ARG A 169 -21.70 3.74 -7.27
N ARG A 170 -21.32 3.84 -8.55
CA ARG A 170 -21.36 2.73 -9.49
C ARG A 170 -19.96 2.14 -9.65
N PRO A 171 -19.85 0.82 -9.90
CA PRO A 171 -18.60 0.20 -10.29
C PRO A 171 -17.96 0.90 -11.50
N PHE A 172 -16.63 0.99 -11.53
CA PHE A 172 -15.87 1.48 -12.68
C PHE A 172 -16.11 0.60 -13.91
N ILE A 173 -16.02 -0.71 -13.73
CA ILE A 173 -16.47 -1.71 -14.71
C ILE A 173 -17.75 -2.33 -14.15
N ALA A 174 -18.87 -2.17 -14.85
CA ALA A 174 -20.12 -2.81 -14.46
C ALA A 174 -20.00 -4.34 -14.58
N PRO A 175 -20.46 -5.12 -13.57
CA PRO A 175 -20.40 -6.57 -13.65
C PRO A 175 -21.33 -7.11 -14.74
N SER A 176 -20.84 -8.06 -15.54
CA SER A 176 -21.67 -8.79 -16.50
C SER A 176 -22.62 -9.77 -15.78
N PRO A 177 -23.68 -10.27 -16.45
CA PRO A 177 -24.57 -11.29 -15.88
C PRO A 177 -23.83 -12.53 -15.38
N ASP A 178 -22.74 -12.92 -16.06
CA ASP A 178 -21.91 -14.09 -15.73
C ASP A 178 -20.63 -13.71 -14.97
N ALA A 179 -20.53 -12.48 -14.48
CA ALA A 179 -19.34 -12.04 -13.75
C ALA A 179 -19.10 -12.91 -12.50
N PRO A 180 -17.84 -13.29 -12.24
CA PRO A 180 -17.49 -14.12 -11.10
C PRO A 180 -17.83 -13.42 -9.78
N ARG A 181 -18.27 -14.21 -8.80
CA ARG A 181 -18.58 -13.74 -7.45
C ARG A 181 -17.45 -14.09 -6.48
N VAL A 182 -17.04 -13.13 -5.68
CA VAL A 182 -16.01 -13.30 -4.65
C VAL A 182 -16.61 -13.14 -3.27
N LEU A 183 -16.38 -14.13 -2.40
CA LEU A 183 -16.71 -14.05 -0.98
C LEU A 183 -15.54 -13.43 -0.22
N VAL A 184 -15.69 -12.21 0.29
CA VAL A 184 -14.68 -11.52 1.08
C VAL A 184 -15.01 -11.69 2.57
N ILE A 185 -14.17 -12.40 3.31
CA ILE A 185 -14.31 -12.64 4.74
C ILE A 185 -13.55 -11.55 5.50
N GLY A 186 -14.28 -10.61 6.10
CA GLY A 186 -13.75 -9.52 6.91
C GLY A 186 -14.37 -8.16 6.56
N GLY A 187 -15.02 -7.53 7.55
CA GLY A 187 -15.69 -6.21 7.39
C GLY A 187 -14.84 -5.01 7.84
N GLY A 188 -13.54 -5.21 8.07
CA GLY A 188 -12.60 -4.14 8.41
C GLY A 188 -12.07 -3.40 7.17
N ILE A 189 -11.15 -2.45 7.37
CA ILE A 189 -10.62 -1.63 6.27
C ILE A 189 -9.99 -2.46 5.14
N VAL A 190 -9.27 -3.52 5.47
CA VAL A 190 -8.62 -4.40 4.49
C VAL A 190 -9.66 -5.09 3.60
N GLY A 191 -10.63 -5.77 4.21
CA GLY A 191 -11.69 -6.46 3.47
C GLY A 191 -12.59 -5.51 2.67
N LEU A 192 -12.90 -4.33 3.21
CA LEU A 192 -13.70 -3.33 2.49
C LEU A 192 -12.95 -2.72 1.29
N CYS A 193 -11.65 -2.44 1.40
CA CYS A 193 -10.86 -1.99 0.26
C CYS A 193 -10.70 -3.09 -0.80
N ILE A 194 -10.57 -4.36 -0.41
CA ILE A 194 -10.60 -5.50 -1.33
C ILE A 194 -11.95 -5.56 -2.06
N ALA A 195 -13.05 -5.51 -1.32
CA ALA A 195 -14.40 -5.54 -1.89
C ALA A 195 -14.62 -4.38 -2.88
N TRP A 196 -14.19 -3.17 -2.52
CA TRP A 196 -14.23 -2.01 -3.41
C TRP A 196 -13.44 -2.28 -4.70
N THR A 197 -12.17 -2.63 -4.60
CA THR A 197 -11.31 -2.88 -5.78
C THR A 197 -11.88 -3.96 -6.70
N LEU A 198 -12.44 -5.03 -6.14
CA LEU A 198 -13.07 -6.12 -6.90
C LEU A 198 -14.36 -5.66 -7.59
N LEU A 199 -15.25 -4.95 -6.87
CA LEU A 199 -16.48 -4.41 -7.46
C LEU A 199 -16.15 -3.50 -8.64
N ASP A 200 -15.20 -2.58 -8.47
CA ASP A 200 -14.77 -1.68 -9.54
C ASP A 200 -14.09 -2.39 -10.71
N SER A 201 -13.57 -3.60 -10.50
CA SER A 201 -13.00 -4.45 -11.54
C SER A 201 -14.04 -5.35 -12.23
N GLY A 202 -15.34 -5.17 -11.95
CA GLY A 202 -16.43 -5.92 -12.60
C GLY A 202 -16.79 -7.25 -11.94
N PHE A 203 -16.29 -7.53 -10.74
CA PHE A 203 -16.69 -8.69 -9.96
C PHE A 203 -17.99 -8.44 -9.21
N LYS A 204 -18.72 -9.51 -8.89
CA LYS A 204 -19.75 -9.47 -7.83
C LYS A 204 -19.09 -9.78 -6.50
N VAL A 205 -19.51 -9.12 -5.42
CA VAL A 205 -18.86 -9.30 -4.12
C VAL A 205 -19.89 -9.49 -3.02
N THR A 206 -19.66 -10.48 -2.17
CA THR A 206 -20.35 -10.65 -0.90
C THR A 206 -19.32 -10.51 0.23
N VAL A 207 -19.52 -9.54 1.12
CA VAL A 207 -18.70 -9.30 2.31
C VAL A 207 -19.32 -10.00 3.50
N LEU A 208 -18.62 -10.99 4.05
CA LEU A 208 -19.02 -11.75 5.23
C LEU A 208 -18.19 -11.31 6.43
N ALA A 209 -18.83 -10.95 7.54
CA ALA A 209 -18.12 -10.61 8.77
C ALA A 209 -18.96 -10.93 10.02
N LYS A 210 -18.30 -11.22 11.14
CA LYS A 210 -18.96 -11.35 12.45
C LYS A 210 -19.76 -10.09 12.81
N GLN A 211 -19.18 -8.93 12.52
CA GLN A 211 -19.76 -7.63 12.77
C GLN A 211 -19.20 -6.59 11.77
N PHE A 212 -19.96 -5.53 11.55
CA PHE A 212 -19.56 -4.37 10.75
C PHE A 212 -19.36 -3.16 11.64
N ALA A 213 -18.76 -2.10 11.08
CA ALA A 213 -18.50 -0.87 11.80
C ALA A 213 -19.80 -0.31 12.41
N SER A 214 -19.77 -0.02 13.71
CA SER A 214 -20.90 0.57 14.43
C SER A 214 -20.40 1.61 15.42
N ARG A 215 -21.25 2.59 15.71
CA ARG A 215 -21.03 3.58 16.77
C ARG A 215 -21.69 3.19 18.08
N ASP A 216 -22.70 2.33 18.03
CA ASP A 216 -23.57 1.98 19.16
C ASP A 216 -23.09 0.71 19.88
N GLY A 217 -21.78 0.52 19.96
CA GLY A 217 -21.19 -0.69 20.55
C GLY A 217 -19.67 -0.73 20.43
N LEU A 218 -19.13 -1.95 20.44
CA LEU A 218 -17.69 -2.16 20.33
C LEU A 218 -17.21 -1.77 18.92
N ARG A 219 -16.38 -0.73 18.87
CA ARG A 219 -15.74 -0.31 17.63
C ARG A 219 -14.75 -1.37 17.15
N LEU A 220 -14.69 -1.56 15.83
CA LEU A 220 -13.69 -2.40 15.17
C LEU A 220 -12.28 -1.83 15.37
N THR A 221 -11.25 -2.69 15.36
CA THR A 221 -9.84 -2.26 15.32
C THR A 221 -9.61 -1.21 14.22
N SER A 222 -10.26 -1.35 13.06
CA SER A 222 -10.21 -0.37 11.97
C SER A 222 -10.80 1.00 12.33
N GLN A 223 -11.86 1.09 13.16
CA GLN A 223 -12.44 2.35 13.63
C GLN A 223 -11.59 3.00 14.74
N ILE A 224 -10.89 2.19 15.52
CA ILE A 224 -10.07 2.65 16.66
C ILE A 224 -8.72 3.19 16.20
N ALA A 225 -8.13 2.61 15.15
CA ALA A 225 -6.81 2.96 14.65
C ALA A 225 -6.62 4.49 14.60
N GLY A 226 -5.50 4.99 15.14
CA GLY A 226 -5.12 6.40 14.96
C GLY A 226 -4.91 6.72 13.48
N ALA A 227 -4.43 5.70 12.75
CA ALA A 227 -4.04 5.68 11.35
C ALA A 227 -3.00 6.74 10.97
N LEU A 228 -1.98 6.90 11.83
CA LEU A 228 -0.75 7.56 11.46
C LEU A 228 -0.12 6.81 10.28
N TRP A 229 -0.04 7.48 9.13
CA TRP A 229 0.62 6.94 7.96
C TRP A 229 2.11 7.24 8.01
N GLU A 230 2.94 6.23 7.79
CA GLU A 230 4.40 6.32 7.81
C GLU A 230 5.03 5.58 6.62
N TYR A 231 6.22 6.02 6.23
CA TYR A 231 7.06 5.36 5.24
C TYR A 231 8.53 5.28 5.68
N PRO A 232 9.24 4.17 5.42
CA PRO A 232 8.71 2.84 5.18
C PRO A 232 7.68 2.44 6.24
N PRO A 233 6.64 1.65 5.89
CA PRO A 233 5.59 1.30 6.82
C PRO A 233 6.19 0.49 7.97
N ALA A 234 5.96 0.97 9.20
CA ALA A 234 6.33 0.25 10.39
C ALA A 234 5.13 -0.57 10.86
N VAL A 235 5.24 -1.90 10.86
CA VAL A 235 4.23 -2.78 11.48
C VAL A 235 4.48 -2.71 12.99
N CYS A 236 3.96 -1.66 13.64
CA CYS A 236 4.23 -1.36 15.05
C CYS A 236 5.74 -1.22 15.34
N GLY A 237 6.44 -0.44 14.52
CA GLY A 237 7.87 -0.17 14.69
C GLY A 237 8.82 -1.23 14.11
N HIS A 238 8.33 -2.35 13.58
CA HIS A 238 9.17 -3.48 13.18
C HIS A 238 8.72 -4.11 11.86
N THR A 239 9.66 -4.64 11.09
CA THR A 239 9.41 -5.61 10.01
C THR A 239 10.47 -6.68 10.12
N SER A 240 10.05 -7.93 10.23
CA SER A 240 10.95 -9.07 10.42
C SER A 240 11.34 -9.74 9.09
N ASP A 241 10.69 -9.36 7.98
CA ASP A 241 10.88 -9.93 6.66
C ASP A 241 11.12 -8.85 5.60
N ALA A 242 12.29 -8.90 4.97
CA ALA A 242 12.69 -7.98 3.90
C ALA A 242 11.70 -7.97 2.72
N THR A 243 11.15 -9.14 2.41
CA THR A 243 10.25 -9.33 1.26
C THR A 243 8.89 -8.71 1.53
N ALA A 244 8.36 -8.94 2.73
CA ALA A 244 7.12 -8.34 3.17
C ALA A 244 7.24 -6.83 3.30
N LEU A 245 8.40 -6.33 3.75
CA LEU A 245 8.68 -4.91 3.82
C LEU A 245 8.66 -4.25 2.43
N GLU A 246 9.32 -4.82 1.42
CA GLU A 246 9.34 -4.24 0.07
C GLU A 246 7.94 -4.20 -0.56
N CYS A 247 7.14 -5.26 -0.41
CA CYS A 247 5.74 -5.23 -0.85
C CYS A 247 4.93 -4.19 -0.08
N SER A 248 5.13 -4.10 1.25
CA SER A 248 4.43 -3.15 2.10
C SER A 248 4.78 -1.70 1.73
N LYS A 249 6.03 -1.39 1.37
CA LYS A 249 6.43 -0.06 0.88
C LYS A 249 5.64 0.33 -0.36
N ARG A 250 5.52 -0.58 -1.33
CA ARG A 250 4.68 -0.37 -2.53
C ARG A 250 3.23 -0.11 -2.15
N TRP A 251 2.67 -0.96 -1.30
CA TRP A 251 1.26 -0.85 -0.92
C TRP A 251 0.96 0.40 -0.10
N ALA A 252 1.92 0.82 0.75
CA ALA A 252 1.83 2.04 1.55
C ALA A 252 1.69 3.27 0.65
N MET A 253 2.48 3.32 -0.40
CA MET A 253 2.52 4.45 -1.32
C MET A 253 1.33 4.48 -2.27
N ILE A 254 0.86 3.33 -2.73
CA ILE A 254 -0.43 3.24 -3.44
C ILE A 254 -1.54 3.84 -2.57
N SER A 255 -1.64 3.41 -1.32
CA SER A 255 -2.66 3.91 -0.40
C SER A 255 -2.47 5.40 -0.11
N TYR A 256 -1.23 5.88 0.03
CA TYR A 256 -0.91 7.30 0.17
C TYR A 256 -1.49 8.14 -0.95
N HIS A 257 -1.30 7.73 -2.22
CA HIS A 257 -1.81 8.47 -3.37
C HIS A 257 -3.35 8.46 -3.42
N VAL A 258 -3.99 7.36 -3.02
CA VAL A 258 -5.46 7.28 -2.89
C VAL A 258 -5.96 8.26 -1.82
N TYR A 259 -5.35 8.27 -0.63
CA TYR A 259 -5.74 9.20 0.42
C TYR A 259 -5.43 10.65 0.07
N LYS A 260 -4.31 10.92 -0.61
CA LYS A 260 -3.97 12.26 -1.11
C LYS A 260 -5.01 12.74 -2.13
N HIS A 261 -5.54 11.86 -2.97
CA HIS A 261 -6.64 12.20 -3.88
C HIS A 261 -7.91 12.53 -3.12
N MET A 262 -8.32 11.66 -2.18
CA MET A 262 -9.47 11.92 -1.31
C MET A 262 -9.32 13.28 -0.63
N ALA A 263 -8.13 13.58 -0.10
CA ALA A 263 -7.87 14.83 0.60
C ALA A 263 -7.79 16.05 -0.32
N THR A 264 -7.36 15.94 -1.57
CA THR A 264 -7.22 17.08 -2.48
C THR A 264 -8.55 17.47 -3.13
N ASN A 265 -9.46 16.52 -3.33
CA ASN A 265 -10.83 16.80 -3.79
C ASN A 265 -11.73 17.22 -2.61
N PRO A 266 -12.34 18.43 -2.60
CA PRO A 266 -13.15 18.89 -1.48
C PRO A 266 -14.35 17.99 -1.13
N VAL A 267 -15.00 17.41 -2.14
CA VAL A 267 -16.17 16.53 -1.94
C VAL A 267 -15.72 15.22 -1.29
N LEU A 268 -14.66 14.60 -1.82
CA LEU A 268 -14.13 13.36 -1.27
C LEU A 268 -13.52 13.57 0.12
N ARG A 269 -12.88 14.72 0.36
CA ARG A 269 -12.31 15.10 1.66
C ARG A 269 -13.39 15.10 2.73
N GLU A 270 -14.52 15.75 2.46
CA GLU A 270 -15.64 15.79 3.39
C GLU A 270 -16.31 14.41 3.52
N GLN A 271 -16.53 13.73 2.40
CA GLN A 271 -17.19 12.44 2.36
C GLN A 271 -16.43 11.38 3.14
N PHE A 272 -15.12 11.24 2.94
CA PHE A 272 -14.28 10.21 3.57
C PHE A 272 -13.56 10.72 4.82
N SER A 273 -13.64 12.01 5.14
CA SER A 273 -12.99 12.63 6.30
C SER A 273 -11.48 12.36 6.34
N VAL A 274 -10.83 12.51 5.17
CA VAL A 274 -9.39 12.35 4.97
C VAL A 274 -8.77 13.71 4.66
N GLN A 275 -7.72 14.09 5.37
CA GLN A 275 -6.97 15.32 5.14
C GLN A 275 -5.48 15.02 5.01
N MET A 276 -4.74 15.87 4.30
CA MET A 276 -3.28 15.84 4.35
C MET A 276 -2.82 16.82 5.43
N ARG A 277 -2.00 16.36 6.38
CA ARG A 277 -1.45 17.17 7.46
C ARG A 277 0.04 16.87 7.66
N GLU A 278 0.78 17.85 8.14
CA GLU A 278 2.17 17.68 8.50
C GLU A 278 2.29 16.66 9.63
N THR A 279 3.17 15.70 9.45
CA THR A 279 3.62 14.76 10.46
C THR A 279 5.06 15.04 10.76
N VAL A 280 5.36 15.37 12.02
CA VAL A 280 6.70 15.71 12.48
C VAL A 280 7.22 14.56 13.33
N PHE A 281 8.42 14.10 12.99
CA PHE A 281 9.17 13.09 13.73
C PHE A 281 10.25 13.79 14.56
N PHE A 282 10.24 13.58 15.87
CA PHE A 282 11.19 14.16 16.82
C PHE A 282 12.19 13.12 17.31
N PHE A 283 13.45 13.54 17.46
CA PHE A 283 14.56 12.67 17.83
C PHE A 283 15.39 13.29 18.96
N ASP A 284 15.77 12.43 19.91
CA ASP A 284 16.68 12.73 21.02
C ASP A 284 18.16 12.67 20.62
N LYS A 285 18.43 12.17 19.41
CA LYS A 285 19.75 12.13 18.76
C LYS A 285 19.64 12.70 17.36
N ARG A 286 20.77 13.18 16.82
CA ARG A 286 20.80 13.62 15.43
C ARG A 286 20.54 12.43 14.53
N VAL A 287 19.59 12.56 13.61
CA VAL A 287 19.21 11.49 12.68
C VAL A 287 20.43 11.02 11.90
N ARG A 288 21.34 11.92 11.54
CA ARG A 288 22.59 11.60 10.83
C ARG A 288 23.56 10.71 11.62
N ASP A 289 23.45 10.68 12.95
CA ASP A 289 24.33 9.93 13.85
C ASP A 289 23.75 8.53 14.14
N ASP A 290 22.48 8.28 13.79
CA ASP A 290 21.82 6.96 13.82
C ASP A 290 21.67 6.40 12.40
N ARG A 291 22.34 5.28 12.12
CA ARG A 291 22.35 4.69 10.76
C ARG A 291 20.98 4.24 10.29
N ASP A 292 20.15 3.70 11.18
CA ASP A 292 18.84 3.16 10.82
C ASP A 292 17.84 4.29 10.59
N GLN A 293 17.86 5.32 11.45
CA GLN A 293 17.02 6.51 11.26
C GLN A 293 17.43 7.31 10.02
N LEU A 294 18.73 7.48 9.78
CA LEU A 294 19.23 8.14 8.56
C LEU A 294 18.80 7.39 7.30
N ARG A 295 18.83 6.05 7.32
CA ARG A 295 18.34 5.24 6.21
C ARG A 295 16.84 5.42 6.01
N LYS A 296 16.03 5.32 7.08
CA LYS A 296 14.57 5.51 7.05
C LYS A 296 14.22 6.87 6.44
N MET A 297 14.85 7.94 6.95
CA MET A 297 14.62 9.31 6.50
C MET A 297 14.99 9.51 5.03
N ARG A 298 16.19 9.05 4.60
CA ARG A 298 16.62 9.16 3.19
C ARG A 298 15.74 8.36 2.24
N GLU A 299 15.24 7.22 2.68
CA GLU A 299 14.31 6.43 1.87
C GLU A 299 12.98 7.16 1.71
N LEU A 300 12.46 7.73 2.79
CA LEU A 300 11.26 8.56 2.78
C LEU A 300 11.43 9.83 1.94
N GLU A 301 12.55 10.54 2.03
CA GLU A 301 12.88 11.69 1.18
C GLU A 301 12.84 11.32 -0.31
N ARG A 302 13.36 10.14 -0.66
CA ARG A 302 13.37 9.63 -2.05
C ARG A 302 12.06 9.02 -2.49
N SER A 303 11.13 8.78 -1.57
CA SER A 303 9.89 8.05 -1.83
C SER A 303 8.83 8.88 -2.56
N GLY A 304 9.05 10.18 -2.79
CA GLY A 304 8.05 11.05 -3.44
C GLY A 304 6.88 11.46 -2.53
N VAL A 305 6.92 11.10 -1.23
CA VAL A 305 6.03 11.69 -0.21
C VAL A 305 6.23 13.20 -0.18
N ALA A 306 5.12 13.94 -0.25
CA ALA A 306 5.17 15.39 -0.32
C ALA A 306 5.57 16.00 1.02
N GLY A 307 6.07 17.24 0.98
CA GLY A 307 6.30 18.04 2.19
C GLY A 307 7.48 17.58 3.05
N PHE A 308 8.43 16.81 2.50
CA PHE A 308 9.64 16.47 3.24
C PHE A 308 10.43 17.74 3.60
N ARG A 309 10.68 17.94 4.90
CA ARG A 309 11.57 18.99 5.41
C ARG A 309 12.35 18.45 6.60
N HIS A 310 13.67 18.38 6.49
CA HIS A 310 14.56 18.10 7.62
C HIS A 310 14.94 19.42 8.28
N ASP A 311 14.24 19.79 9.35
CA ASP A 311 14.41 21.06 10.04
C ASP A 311 14.03 20.95 11.52
N THR A 312 14.81 21.62 12.37
CA THR A 312 14.63 21.66 13.82
C THR A 312 13.71 22.79 14.29
N SER A 313 13.21 23.64 13.38
CA SER A 313 12.26 24.71 13.73
C SER A 313 11.01 24.20 14.45
N ALA A 314 10.55 22.99 14.16
CA ALA A 314 9.42 22.37 14.84
C ALA A 314 9.66 22.19 16.35
N ILE A 315 10.91 21.97 16.79
CA ILE A 315 11.26 21.88 18.22
C ILE A 315 10.96 23.21 18.91
N HIS A 316 11.24 24.34 18.24
CA HIS A 316 10.91 25.66 18.76
C HIS A 316 9.41 25.98 18.65
N GLU A 317 8.76 25.61 17.54
CA GLU A 317 7.31 25.79 17.32
C GLU A 317 6.49 25.20 18.46
N PHE A 318 6.85 24.00 18.94
CA PHE A 318 6.16 23.30 20.02
C PHE A 318 6.77 23.56 21.41
N GLY A 319 7.70 24.51 21.55
CA GLY A 319 8.30 24.86 22.84
C GLY A 319 9.09 23.73 23.52
N LEU A 320 9.58 22.76 22.75
CA LEU A 320 10.24 21.57 23.28
C LEU A 320 11.65 21.88 23.83
N ASN A 321 12.06 21.12 24.86
CA ASN A 321 13.40 21.26 25.44
C ASN A 321 14.49 20.86 24.44
N LYS A 322 15.32 21.83 24.03
CA LYS A 322 16.41 21.66 23.06
C LYS A 322 17.58 20.81 23.57
N ASP A 323 17.71 20.65 24.89
CA ASP A 323 18.70 19.76 25.49
C ASP A 323 18.28 18.28 25.39
N THR A 324 16.97 18.04 25.21
CA THR A 324 16.38 16.70 25.04
C THR A 324 16.16 16.38 23.56
N TRP A 325 15.54 17.29 22.81
CA TRP A 325 15.18 17.10 21.41
C TRP A 325 16.16 17.86 20.52
N VAL A 326 16.89 17.13 19.69
CA VAL A 326 18.05 17.68 18.96
C VAL A 326 17.90 17.63 17.44
N ASP A 327 16.92 16.88 16.94
CA ASP A 327 16.67 16.74 15.50
C ASP A 327 15.18 16.46 15.20
N ALA A 328 14.73 16.84 14.01
CA ALA A 328 13.38 16.61 13.55
C ALA A 328 13.27 16.64 12.02
N TYR A 329 12.39 15.83 11.46
CA TYR A 329 11.95 16.00 10.06
C TYR A 329 10.44 15.86 9.97
N GLU A 330 9.87 16.49 8.95
CA GLU A 330 8.44 16.44 8.68
C GLU A 330 8.13 15.95 7.27
N VAL A 331 6.91 15.46 7.11
CA VAL A 331 6.30 15.07 5.83
C VAL A 331 4.82 15.37 5.83
N LEU A 332 4.20 15.39 4.65
CA LEU A 332 2.76 15.49 4.52
C LEU A 332 2.13 14.09 4.46
N SER A 333 1.40 13.69 5.50
CA SER A 333 0.75 12.37 5.64
C SER A 333 -0.78 12.47 5.65
N PRO A 334 -1.49 11.42 5.22
CA PRO A 334 -2.94 11.36 5.38
C PRO A 334 -3.31 11.18 6.85
N LEU A 335 -4.24 12.02 7.28
CA LEU A 335 -4.90 12.01 8.57
C LEU A 335 -6.36 11.63 8.33
N ILE A 336 -6.79 10.55 8.96
CA ILE A 336 -8.03 9.86 8.62
C ILE A 336 -8.91 9.80 9.86
N ASP A 337 -10.12 10.36 9.76
CA ASP A 337 -11.17 10.03 10.74
C ASP A 337 -11.71 8.64 10.43
N THR A 338 -10.96 7.59 10.78
CA THR A 338 -11.24 6.18 10.43
C THR A 338 -12.64 5.69 10.85
N ASP A 339 -13.31 6.34 11.80
CA ASP A 339 -14.67 5.99 12.19
C ASP A 339 -15.68 6.44 11.11
N LYS A 340 -15.55 7.69 10.67
CA LYS A 340 -16.33 8.24 9.54
C LYS A 340 -15.92 7.60 8.22
N ALA A 341 -14.62 7.51 7.96
CA ALA A 341 -14.07 6.99 6.73
C ALA A 341 -14.51 5.54 6.49
N LEU A 342 -14.41 4.66 7.50
CA LEU A 342 -14.80 3.27 7.36
C LEU A 342 -16.29 3.13 7.05
N SER A 343 -17.15 3.84 7.79
CA SER A 343 -18.59 3.85 7.55
C SER A 343 -18.94 4.30 6.12
N ARG A 344 -18.18 5.26 5.59
CA ARG A 344 -18.37 5.81 4.24
C ARG A 344 -17.87 4.87 3.15
N ILE A 345 -16.76 4.16 3.40
CA ILE A 345 -16.28 3.09 2.53
C ILE A 345 -17.28 1.93 2.52
N THR A 346 -17.80 1.50 3.68
CA THR A 346 -18.86 0.48 3.76
C THR A 346 -20.05 0.88 2.91
N LYS A 347 -20.52 2.13 3.04
CA LYS A 347 -21.64 2.63 2.25
C LYS A 347 -21.34 2.66 0.74
N LEU A 348 -20.12 3.02 0.35
CA LEU A 348 -19.70 3.00 -1.04
C LEU A 348 -19.69 1.58 -1.62
N VAL A 349 -19.18 0.61 -0.86
CA VAL A 349 -19.17 -0.81 -1.26
C VAL A 349 -20.60 -1.32 -1.45
N GLU A 350 -21.52 -0.95 -0.55
CA GLU A 350 -22.95 -1.26 -0.68
C GLU A 350 -23.57 -0.61 -1.94
N ASP A 351 -23.32 0.68 -2.15
CA ASP A 351 -23.84 1.43 -3.30
C ASP A 351 -23.35 0.84 -4.64
N LYS A 352 -22.13 0.29 -4.66
CA LYS A 352 -21.54 -0.40 -5.82
C LYS A 352 -22.13 -1.79 -6.06
N GLY A 353 -23.01 -2.28 -5.19
CA GLY A 353 -23.65 -3.59 -5.30
C GLY A 353 -22.99 -4.70 -4.49
N GLY A 354 -22.10 -4.37 -3.56
CA GLY A 354 -21.58 -5.33 -2.59
C GLY A 354 -22.68 -5.80 -1.63
N GLU A 355 -22.83 -7.11 -1.49
CA GLU A 355 -23.75 -7.72 -0.52
C GLU A 355 -23.08 -7.88 0.83
N PHE A 356 -23.81 -7.73 1.93
CA PHE A 356 -23.27 -7.82 3.29
C PHE A 356 -23.96 -8.93 4.07
N VAL A 357 -23.16 -9.80 4.68
CA VAL A 357 -23.63 -10.94 5.48
C VAL A 357 -22.99 -10.90 6.86
N SER A 358 -23.82 -10.89 7.90
CA SER A 358 -23.36 -11.00 9.29
C SER A 358 -23.35 -12.46 9.72
N GLU A 359 -22.16 -13.06 9.76
CA GLU A 359 -21.96 -14.46 10.13
C GLU A 359 -20.60 -14.66 10.82
N TYR A 360 -20.55 -15.61 11.74
CA TYR A 360 -19.32 -16.02 12.41
C TYR A 360 -18.86 -17.39 11.87
N LEU A 361 -17.63 -17.45 11.37
CA LEU A 361 -17.01 -18.66 10.86
C LEU A 361 -16.00 -19.22 11.87
N THR A 362 -15.91 -20.54 11.94
CA THR A 362 -14.97 -21.26 12.82
C THR A 362 -14.22 -22.33 12.04
N GLY A 363 -13.00 -22.65 12.48
CA GLY A 363 -12.17 -23.69 11.89
C GLY A 363 -11.49 -23.26 10.57
N ASP A 364 -10.55 -24.08 10.12
CA ASP A 364 -9.79 -23.84 8.89
C ASP A 364 -10.72 -23.68 7.67
N LEU A 365 -10.47 -22.69 6.81
CA LEU A 365 -11.25 -22.45 5.60
C LEU A 365 -11.05 -23.55 4.55
N LEU A 366 -9.87 -24.17 4.50
CA LEU A 366 -9.52 -25.08 3.42
C LEU A 366 -10.44 -26.34 3.36
N PRO A 367 -10.77 -27.01 4.47
CA PRO A 367 -11.74 -28.11 4.45
C PRO A 367 -13.19 -27.68 4.13
N GLN A 368 -13.55 -26.44 4.42
CA GLN A 368 -14.91 -25.90 4.21
C GLN A 368 -15.05 -25.09 2.90
N GLU A 369 -13.97 -24.93 2.13
CA GLU A 369 -13.89 -24.11 0.93
C GLU A 369 -15.08 -24.34 -0.02
N GLN A 370 -15.29 -25.59 -0.42
CA GLN A 370 -16.35 -25.93 -1.37
C GLN A 370 -17.76 -25.67 -0.81
N GLY A 371 -17.95 -25.86 0.50
CA GLY A 371 -19.21 -25.58 1.18
C GLY A 371 -19.51 -24.08 1.21
N LEU A 372 -18.51 -23.24 1.50
CA LEU A 372 -18.66 -21.78 1.50
C LEU A 372 -18.89 -21.23 0.09
N LEU A 373 -18.15 -21.71 -0.90
CA LEU A 373 -18.33 -21.34 -2.30
C LEU A 373 -19.76 -21.66 -2.76
N ALA A 374 -20.26 -22.87 -2.47
CA ALA A 374 -21.63 -23.26 -2.80
C ALA A 374 -22.68 -22.42 -2.04
N LYS A 375 -22.50 -22.23 -0.73
CA LYS A 375 -23.44 -21.48 0.12
C LYS A 375 -23.62 -20.04 -0.33
N HIS A 376 -22.54 -19.37 -0.72
CA HIS A 376 -22.55 -17.97 -1.11
C HIS A 376 -22.57 -17.75 -2.63
N ASN A 377 -22.74 -18.83 -3.42
CA ASN A 377 -22.66 -18.82 -4.87
C ASN A 377 -21.39 -18.09 -5.37
N ALA A 378 -20.28 -18.31 -4.68
CA ALA A 378 -19.00 -17.67 -4.95
C ALA A 378 -18.08 -18.58 -5.76
N ASP A 379 -17.23 -17.96 -6.56
CA ASP A 379 -16.23 -18.60 -7.40
C ASP A 379 -14.84 -18.59 -6.73
N ALA A 380 -14.59 -17.63 -5.84
CA ALA A 380 -13.38 -17.52 -5.03
C ALA A 380 -13.66 -16.97 -3.63
N ILE A 381 -12.75 -17.23 -2.68
CA ILE A 381 -12.82 -16.72 -1.31
C ILE A 381 -11.59 -15.84 -1.05
N VAL A 382 -11.80 -14.67 -0.45
CA VAL A 382 -10.73 -13.85 0.12
C VAL A 382 -10.84 -13.85 1.63
N ASN A 383 -9.82 -14.35 2.32
CA ASN A 383 -9.69 -14.27 3.77
C ASN A 383 -8.95 -12.98 4.18
N ALA A 384 -9.70 -11.98 4.62
CA ALA A 384 -9.23 -10.72 5.21
C ALA A 384 -9.67 -10.58 6.68
N SER A 385 -9.77 -11.70 7.40
CA SER A 385 -10.38 -11.77 8.74
C SER A 385 -9.49 -11.24 9.88
N GLY A 386 -8.28 -10.76 9.58
CA GLY A 386 -7.37 -10.22 10.58
C GLY A 386 -6.94 -11.30 11.58
N LEU A 387 -7.33 -11.15 12.86
CA LEU A 387 -7.05 -12.14 13.91
C LEU A 387 -7.78 -13.46 13.68
N GLY A 388 -8.94 -13.44 13.01
CA GLY A 388 -9.68 -14.66 12.68
C GLY A 388 -8.87 -15.64 11.85
N SER A 389 -7.84 -15.17 11.12
CA SER A 389 -6.96 -16.02 10.32
C SER A 389 -6.14 -17.01 11.13
N PHE A 390 -5.97 -16.81 12.44
CA PHE A 390 -5.39 -17.83 13.32
C PHE A 390 -6.13 -19.17 13.13
N ALA A 391 -7.45 -19.15 13.23
CA ALA A 391 -8.29 -20.32 12.99
C ALA A 391 -8.59 -20.52 11.50
N LEU A 392 -9.04 -19.48 10.80
CA LEU A 392 -9.57 -19.57 9.43
C LEU A 392 -8.50 -19.89 8.37
N ALA A 393 -7.23 -19.60 8.62
CA ALA A 393 -6.13 -19.98 7.74
C ALA A 393 -5.21 -21.06 8.36
N ASN A 394 -5.55 -21.57 9.55
CA ASN A 394 -4.70 -22.42 10.36
C ASN A 394 -3.26 -21.85 10.46
N ASP A 395 -3.17 -20.56 10.81
CA ASP A 395 -1.92 -19.80 10.83
C ASP A 395 -1.59 -19.39 12.27
N ASP A 396 -0.84 -20.26 12.95
CA ASP A 396 -0.38 -20.10 14.35
C ASP A 396 0.55 -18.90 14.57
N LYS A 397 0.96 -18.23 13.49
CA LYS A 397 1.78 -17.01 13.53
C LYS A 397 0.95 -15.77 13.80
N VAL A 398 -0.37 -15.82 13.70
CA VAL A 398 -1.26 -14.68 13.94
C VAL A 398 -1.49 -14.52 15.44
N TYR A 399 -1.30 -13.31 15.96
CA TYR A 399 -1.46 -13.03 17.38
C TYR A 399 -2.03 -11.63 17.63
N PRO A 400 -2.78 -11.41 18.73
CA PRO A 400 -3.28 -10.11 19.09
C PRO A 400 -2.18 -9.22 19.64
N LEU A 401 -2.24 -7.94 19.28
CA LEU A 401 -1.40 -6.92 19.87
C LEU A 401 -2.32 -5.83 20.41
N ARG A 402 -2.66 -5.91 21.71
CA ARG A 402 -3.52 -4.94 22.39
C ARG A 402 -2.86 -3.57 22.36
N GLY A 403 -3.68 -2.56 22.15
CA GLY A 403 -3.27 -1.19 22.37
C GLY A 403 -4.46 -0.27 22.52
N ALA A 404 -4.20 0.88 23.11
CA ALA A 404 -5.20 1.91 23.29
C ALA A 404 -4.68 3.28 22.87
N VAL A 405 -5.63 4.17 22.64
CA VAL A 405 -5.42 5.59 22.41
C VAL A 405 -6.39 6.36 23.29
N LEU A 406 -5.86 7.39 23.93
CA LEU A 406 -6.63 8.38 24.63
C LEU A 406 -7.21 9.38 23.63
N ARG A 407 -8.47 9.74 23.83
CA ARG A 407 -9.20 10.69 22.99
C ARG A 407 -9.35 11.98 23.77
N LEU A 408 -8.65 13.02 23.33
CA LEU A 408 -8.72 14.37 23.91
C LEU A 408 -9.58 15.27 23.03
N LEU A 409 -10.23 16.25 23.65
CA LEU A 409 -10.89 17.35 22.95
C LEU A 409 -9.82 18.34 22.45
N ASN A 410 -9.73 18.52 21.13
CA ASN A 410 -8.78 19.40 20.45
C ASN A 410 -9.43 20.75 20.08
N ASP A 411 -10.13 21.35 21.03
CA ASP A 411 -11.01 22.50 20.82
C ASP A 411 -10.36 23.85 21.12
N GLY A 412 -9.11 23.86 21.58
CA GLY A 412 -8.37 25.07 21.94
C GLY A 412 -8.69 25.63 23.33
N GLN A 413 -9.52 24.96 24.15
CA GLN A 413 -9.92 25.49 25.46
C GLN A 413 -8.92 25.22 26.57
N LYS A 414 -8.29 24.04 26.57
CA LYS A 414 -7.34 23.60 27.61
C LYS A 414 -5.87 23.65 27.19
N PHE A 415 -5.62 23.51 25.89
CA PHE A 415 -4.30 23.60 25.27
C PHE A 415 -4.47 24.14 23.85
N GLU A 416 -3.40 24.69 23.26
CA GLU A 416 -3.44 25.18 21.88
C GLU A 416 -3.79 24.05 20.92
N LYS A 417 -4.66 24.34 19.94
CA LYS A 417 -5.13 23.32 19.00
C LYS A 417 -3.95 22.72 18.21
N ILE A 418 -3.76 21.40 18.37
CA ILE A 418 -2.70 20.67 17.68
C ILE A 418 -3.22 20.25 16.30
N ASN A 419 -2.58 20.77 15.25
CA ASN A 419 -2.98 20.54 13.85
C ASN A 419 -2.01 19.62 13.08
N LYS A 420 -0.83 19.35 13.65
CA LYS A 420 0.18 18.45 13.11
C LYS A 420 0.15 17.12 13.86
N ALA A 421 0.48 16.03 13.18
CA ALA A 421 0.77 14.78 13.85
C ALA A 421 2.20 14.85 14.43
N LEU A 422 2.34 14.55 15.72
CA LEU A 422 3.61 14.57 16.42
C LEU A 422 3.99 13.13 16.76
N VAL A 423 5.17 12.71 16.33
CA VAL A 423 5.65 11.35 16.50
C VAL A 423 6.99 11.39 17.20
N VAL A 424 7.05 10.72 18.34
CA VAL A 424 8.28 10.61 19.12
C VAL A 424 8.91 9.26 18.84
N SER A 425 10.10 9.28 18.25
CA SER A 425 10.92 8.09 18.06
C SER A 425 12.04 8.10 19.10
N THR A 426 11.77 7.64 20.32
CA THR A 426 12.81 7.51 21.35
C THR A 426 13.80 6.41 20.94
N THR A 427 15.10 6.72 21.00
CA THR A 427 16.11 5.65 21.02
C THR A 427 16.29 5.26 22.47
N ALA A 428 15.44 4.35 22.97
CA ALA A 428 15.50 3.87 24.34
C ALA A 428 16.96 3.59 24.73
N ASN A 429 17.42 4.29 25.78
CA ASN A 429 18.60 3.93 26.53
C ASN A 429 18.55 2.42 26.74
N GLY A 430 19.57 1.73 26.23
CA GLY A 430 19.54 0.29 26.01
C GLY A 430 18.79 -0.48 27.10
N HIS A 431 17.91 -1.38 26.64
CA HIS A 431 17.24 -2.46 27.39
C HIS A 431 15.72 -2.41 27.56
N VAL A 432 14.97 -1.49 26.93
CA VAL A 432 13.52 -1.70 26.69
C VAL A 432 13.17 -1.39 25.22
N LYS A 433 12.69 -2.41 24.50
CA LYS A 433 12.21 -2.29 23.11
C LYS A 433 10.87 -1.51 23.12
N SER A 434 10.85 -0.36 22.42
CA SER A 434 9.64 0.33 21.91
C SER A 434 8.63 0.89 22.94
N GLU A 435 8.93 2.06 23.51
CA GLU A 435 7.89 2.98 23.98
C GLU A 435 7.90 4.21 23.07
N PHE A 436 7.03 4.20 22.05
CA PHE A 436 6.80 5.34 21.16
C PHE A 436 5.56 6.09 21.62
N ILE A 437 5.54 7.41 21.44
CA ILE A 437 4.37 8.24 21.70
C ILE A 437 3.98 8.89 20.37
N PHE A 438 2.69 8.88 20.07
CA PHE A 438 2.14 9.69 18.99
C PHE A 438 0.99 10.55 19.51
N ILE A 439 0.99 11.81 19.09
CA ILE A 439 -0.06 12.78 19.34
C ILE A 439 -0.60 13.21 17.98
N VAL A 440 -1.73 12.65 17.57
CA VAL A 440 -2.20 12.71 16.19
C VAL A 440 -3.62 13.26 16.17
N PRO A 441 -3.88 14.37 15.46
CA PRO A 441 -5.24 14.85 15.33
C PRO A 441 -6.06 13.79 14.59
N ARG A 442 -7.22 13.46 15.13
CA ARG A 442 -8.13 12.53 14.48
C ARG A 442 -9.02 13.24 13.48
N ASN A 443 -9.46 14.43 13.88
CA ASN A 443 -10.20 15.40 13.11
C ASN A 443 -10.01 16.76 13.78
N GLU A 444 -10.79 17.77 13.38
CA GLU A 444 -10.68 19.12 13.92
C GLU A 444 -10.90 19.25 15.43
N ASN A 445 -11.58 18.30 16.07
CA ASN A 445 -12.04 18.41 17.46
C ASN A 445 -11.53 17.28 18.36
N ILE A 446 -10.92 16.25 17.81
CA ILE A 446 -10.44 15.10 18.57
C ILE A 446 -8.96 14.90 18.27
N LEU A 447 -8.17 14.76 19.34
CA LEU A 447 -6.76 14.44 19.30
C LEU A 447 -6.56 13.05 19.92
N TYR A 448 -5.76 12.22 19.26
CA TYR A 448 -5.37 10.91 19.79
C TYR A 448 -4.00 11.01 20.42
N VAL A 449 -3.90 10.51 21.65
CA VAL A 449 -2.62 10.25 22.31
C VAL A 449 -2.49 8.75 22.42
N GLY A 450 -1.48 8.18 21.77
CA GLY A 450 -1.25 6.75 21.73
C GLY A 450 0.20 6.41 22.02
N GLY A 451 0.45 5.19 22.47
CA GLY A 451 1.83 4.75 22.71
C GLY A 451 1.96 3.59 23.66
N PHE A 452 1.52 2.41 23.23
CA PHE A 452 1.99 1.10 23.74
C PHE A 452 1.43 -0.02 22.87
N SER A 453 1.98 -1.21 23.06
CA SER A 453 1.51 -2.43 22.43
C SER A 453 1.82 -3.62 23.33
N GLU A 454 0.80 -4.41 23.67
CA GLU A 454 0.94 -5.58 24.53
C GLU A 454 0.63 -6.84 23.70
N PRO A 455 1.61 -7.70 23.43
CA PRO A 455 1.40 -8.92 22.66
C PRO A 455 0.62 -9.95 23.48
N ASP A 456 -0.22 -10.74 22.82
CA ASP A 456 -1.01 -11.85 23.38
C ASP A 456 -2.07 -11.47 24.42
N GLU A 457 -2.06 -10.21 24.84
CA GLU A 457 -3.09 -9.60 25.67
C GLU A 457 -4.39 -9.36 24.88
N THR A 458 -5.51 -9.70 25.48
CA THR A 458 -6.85 -9.61 24.86
C THR A 458 -7.89 -8.91 25.72
N ASP A 459 -7.67 -8.84 27.03
CA ASP A 459 -8.58 -8.21 27.98
C ASP A 459 -8.73 -6.72 27.72
N ARG A 460 -9.93 -6.20 28.01
CA ARG A 460 -10.18 -4.76 27.98
C ARG A 460 -9.66 -4.09 29.24
N ILE A 461 -9.01 -2.94 29.03
CA ILE A 461 -8.43 -2.14 30.12
C ILE A 461 -9.19 -0.83 30.32
N GLY A 462 -9.14 -0.30 31.54
CA GLY A 462 -9.71 1.00 31.90
C GLY A 462 -8.67 2.14 31.86
N GLU A 463 -9.12 3.37 32.07
CA GLU A 463 -8.25 4.55 32.14
C GLU A 463 -7.22 4.48 33.28
N ASP A 464 -7.53 3.72 34.33
CA ASP A 464 -6.65 3.53 35.48
C ASP A 464 -5.49 2.55 35.26
N HIS A 465 -5.46 1.87 34.11
CA HIS A 465 -4.43 0.88 33.79
C HIS A 465 -3.04 1.53 33.71
N GLU A 466 -2.01 0.82 34.18
CA GLU A 466 -0.64 1.34 34.29
C GLU A 466 -0.12 1.89 32.96
N HIS A 467 -0.24 1.14 31.87
CA HIS A 467 0.17 1.61 30.54
C HIS A 467 -0.62 2.82 30.02
N VAL A 468 -1.88 2.98 30.41
CA VAL A 468 -2.69 4.15 30.02
C VAL A 468 -2.25 5.40 30.78
N LYS A 469 -2.01 5.27 32.09
CA LYS A 469 -1.44 6.33 32.93
C LYS A 469 -0.05 6.73 32.45
N LYS A 470 0.80 5.75 32.14
CA LYS A 470 2.13 5.99 31.59
C LYS A 470 2.07 6.74 30.27
N MET A 471 1.25 6.29 29.33
CA MET A 471 1.05 6.97 28.04
C MET A 471 0.59 8.43 28.20
N ALA A 472 -0.28 8.73 29.16
CA ALA A 472 -0.70 10.10 29.47
C ALA A 472 0.45 10.93 30.08
N SER A 473 1.23 10.33 30.99
CA SER A 473 2.43 10.96 31.59
C SER A 473 3.47 11.28 30.53
N ASP A 474 3.83 10.29 29.72
CA ASP A 474 4.85 10.41 28.68
C ASP A 474 4.48 11.48 27.64
N ALA A 475 3.20 11.57 27.27
CA ALA A 475 2.71 12.61 26.36
C ALA A 475 2.81 14.02 26.97
N LYS A 476 2.60 14.16 28.28
CA LYS A 476 2.79 15.42 29.01
C LYS A 476 4.27 15.75 29.19
N ASP A 477 5.12 14.76 29.43
CA ASP A 477 6.56 14.96 29.51
C ASP A 477 7.12 15.42 28.15
N PHE A 478 6.59 14.90 27.05
CA PHE A 478 6.92 15.36 25.71
C PHE A 478 6.37 16.76 25.40
N LEU A 479 5.08 17.00 25.67
CA LEU A 479 4.40 18.27 25.41
C LEU A 479 3.75 18.81 26.70
N PRO A 480 4.48 19.57 27.53
CA PRO A 480 4.03 19.98 28.88
C PRO A 480 2.70 20.73 28.94
N ASP A 481 2.38 21.49 27.90
CA ASP A 481 1.13 22.26 27.79
C ASP A 481 -0.08 21.39 27.41
N LEU A 482 0.12 20.11 27.06
CA LEU A 482 -0.96 19.19 26.74
C LEU A 482 -1.72 18.77 28.01
N ASP A 483 -2.97 19.20 28.11
CA ASP A 483 -3.89 18.72 29.16
C ASP A 483 -4.47 17.36 28.76
N THR A 484 -3.84 16.28 29.25
CA THR A 484 -4.31 14.92 28.99
C THR A 484 -5.60 14.58 29.73
N ASP A 485 -6.08 15.39 30.68
CA ASP A 485 -7.36 15.17 31.36
C ASP A 485 -8.55 15.78 30.59
N HIS A 486 -8.30 16.57 29.53
CA HIS A 486 -9.34 17.12 28.65
C HIS A 486 -9.89 16.06 27.68
N ARG A 487 -10.46 14.98 28.23
CA ARG A 487 -10.93 13.78 27.53
C ARG A 487 -12.23 14.03 26.76
N ASP A 488 -12.42 13.27 25.67
CA ASP A 488 -13.72 13.08 25.01
C ASP A 488 -14.70 12.39 25.98
N PRO A 489 -15.76 13.07 26.45
CA PRO A 489 -16.64 12.52 27.48
C PRO A 489 -17.47 11.33 26.99
N ALA A 490 -17.63 11.16 25.67
CA ALA A 490 -18.41 10.07 25.12
C ALA A 490 -17.57 8.78 24.97
N TYR A 491 -16.28 8.92 24.69
CA TYR A 491 -15.39 7.80 24.40
C TYR A 491 -13.94 8.16 24.71
N PRO A 492 -13.55 8.25 26.00
CA PRO A 492 -12.26 8.79 26.42
C PRO A 492 -11.07 7.87 26.11
N LEU A 493 -11.28 6.55 26.14
CA LEU A 493 -10.28 5.53 25.86
C LEU A 493 -10.77 4.61 24.74
N ALA A 494 -10.07 4.63 23.61
CA ALA A 494 -10.33 3.71 22.50
C ALA A 494 -9.27 2.61 22.49
N GLN A 495 -9.68 1.34 22.46
CA GLN A 495 -8.76 0.20 22.55
C GLN A 495 -9.13 -0.88 21.55
N GLY A 496 -8.14 -1.54 20.97
CA GLY A 496 -8.34 -2.59 19.99
C GLY A 496 -7.19 -3.58 19.93
N LEU A 497 -7.47 -4.73 19.30
CA LEU A 497 -6.50 -5.80 19.09
C LEU A 497 -6.00 -5.71 17.66
N ARG A 498 -4.72 -5.35 17.49
CA ARG A 498 -4.11 -5.26 16.15
C ARG A 498 -3.81 -6.69 15.67
N PRO A 499 -4.17 -7.05 14.42
CA PRO A 499 -3.94 -8.39 13.87
C PRO A 499 -2.48 -8.56 13.44
N ALA A 500 -1.59 -8.81 14.39
CA ALA A 500 -0.18 -9.02 14.13
C ALA A 500 0.10 -10.44 13.64
N ARG A 501 1.24 -10.62 12.96
CA ARG A 501 1.65 -11.91 12.43
C ARG A 501 3.17 -12.04 12.41
N ILE A 502 3.70 -13.16 12.88
CA ILE A 502 5.12 -13.48 12.79
C ILE A 502 5.50 -13.71 11.32
N GLY A 503 6.58 -13.07 10.87
CA GLY A 503 6.95 -13.07 9.45
C GLY A 503 6.10 -12.11 8.61
N ASP A 504 5.55 -11.07 9.26
CA ASP A 504 4.83 -9.94 8.69
C ASP A 504 3.52 -10.34 7.95
N VAL A 505 3.00 -9.41 7.16
CA VAL A 505 1.74 -9.51 6.39
C VAL A 505 1.74 -10.70 5.42
N ARG A 506 0.60 -11.38 5.30
CA ARG A 506 0.36 -12.46 4.33
C ARG A 506 -0.61 -11.97 3.26
N VAL A 507 -0.12 -11.79 2.04
CA VAL A 507 -0.92 -11.53 0.83
C VAL A 507 -0.52 -12.53 -0.25
N GLU A 508 -1.22 -13.65 -0.32
CA GLU A 508 -0.91 -14.76 -1.22
C GLU A 508 -2.11 -15.71 -1.34
N ARG A 509 -2.07 -16.60 -2.34
CA ARG A 509 -3.04 -17.71 -2.46
C ARG A 509 -2.77 -18.81 -1.45
N GLU A 510 -3.80 -19.59 -1.14
CA GLU A 510 -3.64 -20.82 -0.36
C GLU A 510 -2.67 -21.77 -1.08
N LEU A 511 -1.60 -22.14 -0.37
CA LEU A 511 -0.52 -22.97 -0.90
C LEU A 511 -0.77 -24.46 -0.66
N ARG A 512 -1.60 -24.78 0.33
CA ARG A 512 -1.98 -26.13 0.68
C ARG A 512 -2.91 -26.71 -0.39
N PRO A 513 -2.81 -28.01 -0.70
CA PRO A 513 -3.70 -28.64 -1.67
C PRO A 513 -5.15 -28.65 -1.14
N PRO A 514 -6.17 -28.44 -2.00
CA PRO A 514 -7.56 -28.49 -1.59
C PRO A 514 -7.97 -29.90 -1.15
N ALA A 515 -8.98 -30.00 -0.29
CA ALA A 515 -9.49 -31.29 0.20
C ALA A 515 -10.02 -32.20 -0.93
N SER A 516 -10.39 -31.63 -2.08
CA SER A 516 -10.79 -32.38 -3.28
C SER A 516 -9.64 -33.20 -3.90
N GLY A 517 -8.39 -32.85 -3.63
CA GLY A 517 -7.20 -33.46 -4.23
C GLY A 517 -6.96 -33.12 -5.71
N THR A 518 -7.78 -32.25 -6.31
CA THR A 518 -7.66 -31.83 -7.72
C THR A 518 -7.65 -30.30 -7.85
N GLY A 519 -6.85 -29.79 -8.78
CA GLY A 519 -6.69 -28.35 -9.01
C GLY A 519 -5.96 -27.64 -7.88
N TYR A 520 -6.20 -26.33 -7.77
CA TYR A 520 -5.65 -25.48 -6.71
C TYR A 520 -6.79 -24.80 -5.95
N SER A 521 -6.58 -24.53 -4.66
CA SER A 521 -7.53 -23.76 -3.86
C SER A 521 -7.76 -22.38 -4.48
N ARG A 522 -9.00 -21.92 -4.34
CA ARG A 522 -9.53 -20.62 -4.75
C ARG A 522 -9.60 -19.64 -3.58
N ILE A 523 -8.91 -19.96 -2.48
CA ILE A 523 -8.73 -19.08 -1.33
C ILE A 523 -7.51 -18.17 -1.56
N VAL A 524 -7.72 -16.86 -1.37
CA VAL A 524 -6.69 -15.82 -1.31
C VAL A 524 -6.65 -15.25 0.11
N HIS A 525 -5.46 -15.07 0.68
CA HIS A 525 -5.27 -14.52 2.02
C HIS A 525 -4.79 -13.08 1.96
N CYS A 526 -5.29 -12.21 2.85
CA CYS A 526 -4.83 -10.84 3.02
C CYS A 526 -4.99 -10.38 4.49
N TYR A 527 -4.01 -10.70 5.35
CA TYR A 527 -4.07 -10.39 6.79
C TYR A 527 -2.67 -10.25 7.41
N GLY A 528 -2.60 -9.96 8.71
CA GLY A 528 -1.31 -9.76 9.41
C GLY A 528 -0.77 -8.34 9.32
N HIS A 529 -1.65 -7.35 9.09
CA HIS A 529 -1.26 -5.95 8.90
C HIS A 529 -0.89 -5.22 10.20
N ALA A 530 -1.15 -5.81 11.38
CA ALA A 530 -1.04 -5.19 12.69
C ALA A 530 -1.56 -3.74 12.72
N GLY A 531 -0.71 -2.75 13.06
CA GLY A 531 -1.04 -1.32 13.08
C GLY A 531 -1.11 -0.63 11.72
N ALA A 532 -0.72 -1.30 10.63
CA ALA A 532 -0.59 -0.71 9.28
C ALA A 532 -1.79 -0.97 8.36
N GLY A 533 -2.92 -1.47 8.90
CA GLY A 533 -4.10 -1.84 8.10
C GLY A 533 -4.61 -0.73 7.17
N TRP A 534 -4.72 0.51 7.67
CA TRP A 534 -5.08 1.67 6.84
C TRP A 534 -3.98 2.05 5.85
N SER A 535 -2.72 2.00 6.28
CA SER A 535 -1.58 2.38 5.47
C SER A 535 -1.41 1.47 4.26
N LEU A 536 -1.77 0.19 4.35
CA LEU A 536 -1.54 -0.81 3.31
C LEU A 536 -2.81 -1.20 2.52
N ALA A 537 -3.98 -0.71 2.92
CA ALA A 537 -5.28 -1.23 2.48
C ALA A 537 -5.48 -1.25 0.96
N PHE A 538 -5.26 -0.14 0.26
CA PHE A 538 -5.52 -0.06 -1.18
C PHE A 538 -4.47 -0.79 -2.00
N GLY A 539 -3.22 -0.74 -1.58
CA GLY A 539 -2.14 -1.45 -2.26
C GLY A 539 -2.28 -2.96 -2.15
N SER A 540 -2.56 -3.47 -0.95
CA SER A 540 -2.80 -4.91 -0.73
C SER A 540 -4.08 -5.38 -1.44
N ALA A 541 -5.13 -4.54 -1.51
CA ALA A 541 -6.33 -4.85 -2.27
C ALA A 541 -6.08 -5.03 -3.78
N LEU A 542 -5.18 -4.23 -4.37
CA LEU A 542 -4.79 -4.38 -5.77
C LEU A 542 -4.09 -5.72 -6.01
N GLU A 543 -3.18 -6.11 -5.12
CA GLU A 543 -2.50 -7.41 -5.18
C GLU A 543 -3.51 -8.56 -5.07
N VAL A 544 -4.45 -8.47 -4.14
CA VAL A 544 -5.51 -9.48 -3.94
C VAL A 544 -6.35 -9.66 -5.19
N LYS A 545 -6.72 -8.59 -5.90
CA LYS A 545 -7.46 -8.68 -7.16
C LYS A 545 -6.74 -9.60 -8.15
N THR A 546 -5.45 -9.37 -8.37
CA THR A 546 -4.64 -10.20 -9.28
C THR A 546 -4.55 -11.65 -8.81
N LEU A 547 -4.42 -11.88 -7.50
CA LEU A 547 -4.41 -13.23 -6.94
C LEU A 547 -5.76 -13.94 -7.06
N VAL A 548 -6.88 -13.20 -7.03
CA VAL A 548 -8.22 -13.74 -7.31
C VAL A 548 -8.34 -14.15 -8.77
N GLU A 549 -7.87 -13.33 -9.71
CA GLU A 549 -7.85 -13.67 -11.14
C GLU A 549 -7.02 -14.94 -11.38
N ASP A 550 -5.81 -15.03 -10.82
CA ASP A 550 -4.97 -16.23 -10.90
C ASP A 550 -5.63 -17.48 -10.29
N ALA A 551 -6.45 -17.31 -9.24
CA ALA A 551 -7.19 -18.38 -8.60
C ALA A 551 -8.35 -18.89 -9.46
N LEU A 552 -9.06 -17.99 -10.13
CA LEU A 552 -10.13 -18.33 -11.09
C LEU A 552 -9.56 -19.04 -12.33
N ASP A 553 -8.40 -18.61 -12.80
CA ASP A 553 -7.66 -19.24 -13.91
C ASP A 553 -6.98 -20.57 -13.52
N GLN A 554 -7.10 -21.00 -12.27
CA GLN A 554 -6.48 -22.23 -11.75
C GLN A 554 -4.96 -22.28 -11.99
N LEU A 555 -4.30 -21.12 -11.92
CA LEU A 555 -2.84 -21.05 -11.99
C LEU A 555 -2.23 -21.68 -10.74
N LYS A 556 -0.98 -22.12 -10.83
CA LYS A 556 -0.25 -22.67 -9.68
C LYS A 556 0.01 -21.54 -8.66
N PRO A 557 -0.37 -21.71 -7.38
CA PRO A 557 -0.11 -20.71 -6.36
C PRO A 557 1.40 -20.65 -6.05
N THR A 558 1.92 -19.45 -5.85
CA THR A 558 3.29 -19.19 -5.40
C THR A 558 3.26 -18.41 -4.11
N SER A 559 4.25 -18.65 -3.24
CA SER A 559 4.35 -17.88 -2.00
C SER A 559 4.67 -16.41 -2.32
N MET A 560 4.25 -15.51 -1.43
CA MET A 560 4.58 -14.08 -1.52
C MET A 560 6.10 -13.87 -1.62
N LYS A 561 6.89 -14.69 -0.91
CA LYS A 561 8.35 -14.64 -0.94
C LYS A 561 8.91 -15.02 -2.30
N ASP A 562 8.43 -16.10 -2.89
CA ASP A 562 8.89 -16.56 -4.20
C ASP A 562 8.51 -15.58 -5.31
N ALA A 563 7.31 -14.99 -5.22
CA ALA A 563 6.85 -13.97 -6.16
C ALA A 563 7.76 -12.73 -6.12
N ALA A 564 8.14 -12.28 -4.93
CA ALA A 564 8.98 -11.11 -4.74
C ALA A 564 10.49 -11.38 -4.78
N ALA A 565 10.95 -12.64 -4.81
CA ALA A 565 12.37 -12.98 -4.97
C ALA A 565 12.96 -12.49 -6.31
N SER A 566 12.12 -12.21 -7.30
CA SER A 566 12.51 -11.56 -8.56
C SER A 566 12.67 -10.03 -8.45
N ALA A 567 12.28 -9.43 -7.32
CA ALA A 567 12.15 -7.99 -7.08
C ALA A 567 13.19 -7.41 -6.12
N VAL A 568 13.74 -8.24 -5.23
CA VAL A 568 14.66 -7.80 -4.19
C VAL A 568 16.09 -7.92 -4.69
N SER A 569 16.85 -6.82 -4.68
CA SER A 569 18.26 -6.87 -5.07
C SER A 569 19.08 -7.67 -4.04
N ASN A 570 20.06 -8.45 -4.50
CA ASN A 570 20.92 -9.30 -3.63
C ASN A 570 21.62 -8.52 -2.48
N SER A 571 21.75 -7.19 -2.57
CA SER A 571 22.33 -6.35 -1.52
C SER A 571 21.39 -6.05 -0.35
N GLN A 572 20.07 -6.18 -0.53
CA GLN A 572 19.07 -5.95 0.54
C GLN A 572 18.88 -7.19 1.43
N LEU A 573 19.02 -8.39 0.86
CA LEU A 573 18.92 -9.67 1.57
C LEU A 573 20.02 -9.87 2.63
N ALA A 574 21.23 -9.35 2.40
CA ALA A 574 22.38 -9.57 3.27
C ALA A 574 22.33 -8.78 4.60
N HIS A 575 21.51 -7.72 4.70
CA HIS A 575 21.61 -6.77 5.82
C HIS A 575 20.51 -6.92 6.88
N LEU A 576 19.35 -7.50 6.54
CA LEU A 576 18.22 -7.70 7.46
C LEU A 576 18.32 -8.97 8.31
N GLN A 577 19.16 -9.93 7.91
CA GLN A 577 19.49 -11.11 8.73
C GLN A 577 20.28 -10.77 10.01
N ALA A 578 20.70 -9.51 10.19
CA ALA A 578 21.43 -9.04 11.37
C ALA A 578 20.53 -8.39 12.46
N GLY A 579 19.23 -8.19 12.21
CA GLY A 579 18.29 -7.62 13.18
C GLY A 579 17.52 -8.73 13.91
N GLY A 580 17.91 -9.01 15.16
CA GLY A 580 17.40 -10.13 15.95
C GLY A 580 15.87 -10.26 15.99
N ALA A 581 15.39 -11.44 15.60
CA ALA A 581 14.01 -11.87 15.76
C ALA A 581 13.54 -11.68 17.22
N LEU A 582 12.27 -11.35 17.41
CA LEU A 582 11.64 -11.51 18.72
C LEU A 582 11.61 -13.02 19.03
N GLU A 583 12.32 -13.42 20.07
CA GLU A 583 12.15 -14.74 20.66
C GLU A 583 10.78 -14.80 21.33
N LYS A 584 10.04 -15.86 21.02
CA LYS A 584 8.77 -16.24 21.61
C LYS A 584 8.92 -16.42 23.13
N PRO A 585 8.18 -15.70 24.00
CA PRO A 585 7.87 -16.25 25.32
C PRO A 585 6.85 -17.37 25.15
N ALA A 586 7.02 -18.47 25.88
CA ALA A 586 6.16 -19.64 25.79
C ALA A 586 4.68 -19.27 26.10
N MET A 587 3.75 -19.75 25.28
CA MET A 587 2.30 -19.62 25.54
C MET A 587 1.84 -20.75 26.45
N ASP A 588 1.01 -20.41 27.45
CA ASP A 588 0.17 -21.35 28.19
C ASP A 588 -1.18 -21.59 27.45
N ASP A 589 -1.67 -22.83 27.54
CA ASP A 589 -2.83 -23.34 26.79
C ASP A 589 -4.18 -22.67 27.11
N GLU A 590 -4.28 -21.84 28.16
CA GLU A 590 -5.54 -21.15 28.54
C GLU A 590 -5.88 -19.94 27.64
N ALA A 591 -4.92 -19.37 26.90
CA ALA A 591 -5.14 -18.23 26.00
C ALA A 591 -5.90 -18.59 24.70
N VAL A 592 -6.06 -19.88 24.40
CA VAL A 592 -6.67 -20.39 23.15
C VAL A 592 -8.17 -20.05 23.05
N ASN A 593 -8.86 -19.81 24.17
CA ASN A 593 -10.30 -19.52 24.18
C ASN A 593 -10.65 -18.03 23.99
N VAL A 594 -9.70 -17.09 24.18
CA VAL A 594 -9.99 -15.64 24.09
C VAL A 594 -9.70 -15.05 22.70
N VAL A 595 -8.84 -15.70 21.92
CA VAL A 595 -8.57 -15.37 20.49
C VAL A 595 -9.83 -15.55 19.60
N GLN A 596 -10.91 -16.13 20.15
CA GLN A 596 -12.21 -16.35 19.49
C GLN A 596 -13.25 -15.22 19.75
N GLN A 597 -12.95 -14.15 20.49
CA GLN A 597 -13.90 -13.07 20.81
C GLN A 597 -13.81 -11.84 19.90
#